data_AF-M4PS41-F1
#
_entry.id   AF-M4PS41-F1
#
_cell.length_a   1.000
_cell.length_b   1.000
_cell.length_c   1.000
_cell.angle_alpha   90.00
_cell.angle_beta   90.00
_cell.angle_gamma   90.00
#
_symmetry.space_group_name_H-M   'P 1'
#
loop_
_entity.id
_entity.type
_entity.pdbx_description
1 polymer ?
#
loop_
_entity_poly.entity_id
_entity_poly.type
_entity_poly.pdbx_seq_one_letter_code
_entity_poly.pdbx_strand_id
1 'polypeptide(L)'
;MKHEIMTSLEVATCEDDIVNIDLNTIPDEALFQGGIHDQVDIGVLDDIPYIISDVSNNSNNSFPLGPRGPPPRKDDPGQYNFSVEIHSKDTHKKKFLFSHKLNRIYVNMETDFAVQFNWELVDLAVTQMYVRATVVFEDESQAEKRVERCIQHKLCSSDKGQDRVVSENVLRSSRPLGTNDVQYCGHPDDPDYWYSVLVQLPKPGREPCTHAFKFICKNSCSTGINRRSIAVIFTLESAS
;
A
#
# COMPACT_ATOMS: atom_id res chain seq x y z
N MET A 1 4.83 -0.30 20.99
CA MET A 1 5.18 0.25 19.67
C MET A 1 6.23 1.32 19.82
N LYS A 2 7.50 0.94 19.65
CA LYS A 2 8.55 1.86 19.23
C LYS A 2 8.40 2.12 17.73
N HIS A 3 8.30 3.38 17.33
CA HIS A 3 8.18 3.80 15.94
C HIS A 3 9.56 4.15 15.40
N GLU A 4 9.97 3.48 14.33
CA GLU A 4 11.14 3.86 13.54
C GLU A 4 10.69 4.10 12.09
N ILE A 5 11.39 5.05 11.48
CA ILE A 5 10.92 6.04 10.51
C ILE A 5 12.11 6.16 9.55
N MET A 6 12.00 6.24 8.21
CA MET A 6 10.90 6.30 7.23
C MET A 6 11.41 6.07 5.79
N THR A 7 10.49 5.88 4.84
CA THR A 7 10.68 6.41 3.46
C THR A 7 9.36 6.97 2.92
N SER A 8 9.42 8.12 2.24
CA SER A 8 8.32 8.77 1.54
C SER A 8 8.32 8.44 0.04
N LEU A 9 7.14 8.25 -0.55
CA LEU A 9 6.94 7.94 -1.97
C LEU A 9 5.83 8.83 -2.54
N GLU A 10 6.09 9.57 -3.61
CA GLU A 10 5.05 10.39 -4.25
C GLU A 10 4.14 9.53 -5.16
N VAL A 11 2.87 9.88 -5.26
CA VAL A 11 1.86 9.10 -6.00
C VAL A 11 1.03 9.99 -6.91
N ALA A 12 1.04 9.67 -8.20
CA ALA A 12 0.03 10.09 -9.14
C ALA A 12 -0.82 8.88 -9.57
N THR A 13 -2.12 8.88 -9.30
CA THR A 13 -3.02 7.96 -10.03
C THR A 13 -3.34 8.58 -11.38
N CYS A 14 -3.28 7.83 -12.47
CA CYS A 14 -3.59 8.39 -13.79
C CYS A 14 -5.06 8.84 -13.91
N GLU A 15 -5.24 10.11 -14.23
CA GLU A 15 -6.39 10.62 -14.98
C GLU A 15 -6.11 10.43 -16.47
N ASP A 16 -7.15 10.51 -17.31
CA ASP A 16 -7.19 10.03 -18.69
C ASP A 16 -6.34 10.82 -19.73
N ASP A 17 -5.26 11.47 -19.32
CA ASP A 17 -4.32 12.24 -20.16
C ASP A 17 -2.87 11.73 -20.02
N ILE A 18 -2.55 10.62 -20.71
CA ILE A 18 -1.16 10.40 -21.13
C ILE A 18 -0.88 11.42 -22.24
N VAL A 19 -0.23 12.53 -21.89
CA VAL A 19 0.63 13.24 -22.84
C VAL A 19 1.65 12.20 -23.32
N ASN A 20 1.63 11.86 -24.61
CA ASN A 20 2.55 10.87 -25.19
C ASN A 20 4.00 11.30 -24.95
N ILE A 21 4.62 10.79 -23.88
CA ILE A 21 6.06 10.83 -23.71
C ILE A 21 6.61 9.78 -24.67
N ASP A 22 7.11 10.26 -25.81
CA ASP A 22 7.77 9.42 -26.80
C ASP A 22 9.01 8.76 -26.16
N LEU A 23 8.92 7.44 -25.93
CA LEU A 23 9.94 6.67 -25.22
C LEU A 23 11.22 6.44 -26.06
N ASN A 24 11.27 6.91 -27.30
CA ASN A 24 12.43 6.78 -28.20
C ASN A 24 13.68 7.61 -27.79
N THR A 25 13.74 8.16 -26.57
CA THR A 25 14.82 9.08 -26.12
C THR A 25 15.60 8.59 -24.90
N ILE A 26 15.58 7.28 -24.60
CA ILE A 26 16.48 6.67 -23.60
C ILE A 26 17.34 5.62 -24.32
N PRO A 27 18.68 5.72 -24.29
CA PRO A 27 19.55 4.87 -25.08
C PRO A 27 19.52 3.42 -24.60
N ASP A 28 19.46 2.54 -25.60
CA ASP A 28 19.33 1.08 -25.51
C ASP A 28 20.69 0.44 -25.24
N GLU A 29 20.93 -0.11 -24.04
CA GLU A 29 21.97 -1.12 -23.80
C GLU A 29 21.60 -2.06 -22.63
N ALA A 30 21.18 -3.29 -22.95
CA ALA A 30 21.65 -4.54 -22.34
C ALA A 30 20.80 -5.74 -22.81
N LEU A 31 21.14 -6.28 -23.98
CA LEU A 31 20.63 -7.57 -24.45
C LEU A 31 21.10 -8.69 -23.51
N PHE A 32 20.20 -9.54 -23.01
CA PHE A 32 20.54 -10.93 -22.70
C PHE A 32 19.36 -11.88 -23.01
N GLN A 33 19.70 -13.00 -23.63
CA GLN A 33 18.77 -13.97 -24.21
C GLN A 33 18.49 -15.13 -23.24
N GLY A 34 17.27 -15.65 -23.24
CA GLY A 34 16.91 -16.90 -22.56
C GLY A 34 15.43 -17.24 -22.64
N GLY A 35 15.09 -18.30 -23.40
CA GLY A 35 13.81 -19.01 -23.23
C GLY A 35 13.81 -19.84 -21.93
N ILE A 36 12.80 -20.64 -21.60
CA ILE A 36 11.85 -21.39 -22.45
C ILE A 36 10.49 -21.51 -21.73
N HIS A 37 9.44 -21.88 -22.49
CA HIS A 37 8.16 -22.47 -22.05
C HIS A 37 8.18 -23.25 -20.71
N ASP A 38 7.07 -23.19 -19.95
CA ASP A 38 6.14 -24.33 -19.93
C ASP A 38 4.75 -23.97 -19.36
N GLN A 39 3.76 -24.79 -19.72
CA GLN A 39 2.33 -24.64 -19.40
C GLN A 39 1.94 -25.62 -18.28
N VAL A 40 1.01 -25.24 -17.39
CA VAL A 40 0.30 -26.20 -16.51
C VAL A 40 -1.17 -25.82 -16.37
N ASP A 41 -2.03 -26.83 -16.41
CA ASP A 41 -3.49 -26.76 -16.53
C ASP A 41 -4.26 -26.17 -15.32
N ILE A 42 -5.48 -25.72 -15.64
CA ILE A 42 -6.50 -25.29 -14.68
C ILE A 42 -7.37 -26.50 -14.29
N GLY A 43 -7.27 -26.95 -13.05
CA GLY A 43 -8.14 -27.98 -12.48
C GLY A 43 -9.32 -27.39 -11.71
N VAL A 44 -10.55 -27.73 -12.14
CA VAL A 44 -11.82 -27.38 -11.46
C VAL A 44 -12.09 -28.37 -10.32
N LEU A 45 -12.56 -27.89 -9.17
CA LEU A 45 -13.24 -28.70 -8.15
C LEU A 45 -14.35 -27.89 -7.46
N ASP A 46 -15.50 -28.52 -7.26
CA ASP A 46 -16.79 -27.86 -7.01
C ASP A 46 -17.19 -27.71 -5.52
N ASP A 47 -18.11 -26.77 -5.29
CA ASP A 47 -19.16 -26.73 -4.26
C ASP A 47 -18.97 -27.40 -2.89
N ILE A 48 -18.78 -26.57 -1.84
CA ILE A 48 -19.20 -26.88 -0.46
C ILE A 48 -20.00 -25.69 0.11
N PRO A 49 -21.20 -25.90 0.69
CA PRO A 49 -22.08 -24.81 1.13
C PRO A 49 -21.64 -24.14 2.43
N TYR A 50 -21.89 -22.84 2.50
CA TYR A 50 -21.51 -21.94 3.60
C TYR A 50 -22.42 -22.12 4.82
N ILE A 51 -21.92 -22.75 5.90
CA ILE A 51 -22.60 -22.78 7.20
C ILE A 51 -22.29 -21.47 7.94
N ILE A 52 -23.30 -20.62 8.12
CA ILE A 52 -23.21 -19.46 9.00
C ILE A 52 -23.36 -19.95 10.45
N SER A 53 -22.28 -19.89 11.23
CA SER A 53 -22.36 -19.96 12.69
C SER A 53 -22.29 -18.56 13.28
N ASP A 54 -23.37 -18.13 13.93
CA ASP A 54 -23.40 -16.91 14.74
C ASP A 54 -22.41 -17.06 15.90
N VAL A 55 -21.30 -16.31 15.85
CA VAL A 55 -20.34 -16.23 16.95
C VAL A 55 -20.32 -14.81 17.49
N SER A 56 -21.10 -14.60 18.55
CA SER A 56 -21.10 -13.40 19.38
C SER A 56 -19.81 -13.30 20.22
N ASN A 57 -18.69 -12.93 19.59
CA ASN A 57 -17.44 -12.69 20.29
C ASN A 57 -17.31 -11.24 20.73
N ASN A 58 -17.63 -11.01 22.01
CA ASN A 58 -17.25 -9.81 22.74
C ASN A 58 -15.77 -9.94 23.14
N SER A 59 -14.87 -9.29 22.40
CA SER A 59 -13.46 -9.15 22.79
C SER A 59 -12.96 -7.73 22.52
N ASN A 60 -12.23 -7.17 23.50
CA ASN A 60 -11.59 -5.86 23.40
C ASN A 60 -10.35 -5.93 22.49
N ASN A 61 -10.54 -6.28 21.21
CA ASN A 61 -9.54 -6.08 20.18
C ASN A 61 -9.49 -4.59 19.86
N SER A 62 -8.72 -3.84 20.65
CA SER A 62 -8.25 -2.52 20.22
C SER A 62 -7.43 -2.73 18.95
N PHE A 63 -8.04 -2.49 17.79
CA PHE A 63 -7.31 -2.38 16.53
C PHE A 63 -6.10 -1.47 16.76
N PRO A 64 -4.90 -1.80 16.23
CA PRO A 64 -3.79 -0.86 16.31
C PRO A 64 -4.25 0.43 15.67
N LEU A 65 -4.36 1.47 16.50
CA LEU A 65 -4.86 2.77 16.07
C LEU A 65 -3.96 3.27 14.94
N GLY A 66 -4.54 4.02 14.00
CA GLY A 66 -3.74 4.72 13.00
C GLY A 66 -2.76 5.69 13.67
N PRO A 67 -1.76 6.22 12.95
CA PRO A 67 -0.95 7.30 13.49
C PRO A 67 -1.88 8.47 13.85
N ARG A 68 -1.73 8.99 15.07
CA ARG A 68 -2.46 10.17 15.54
C ARG A 68 -1.68 11.42 15.16
N GLY A 69 -2.35 12.35 14.50
CA GLY A 69 -1.72 13.48 13.83
C GLY A 69 -1.05 13.06 12.52
N PRO A 70 -0.52 14.04 11.76
CA PRO A 70 0.18 13.76 10.52
C PRO A 70 1.35 12.80 10.80
N PRO A 71 1.51 11.70 10.04
CA PRO A 71 2.72 10.89 10.15
C PRO A 71 3.96 11.74 9.84
N PRO A 72 5.15 11.36 10.35
CA PRO A 72 6.41 12.00 9.99
C PRO A 72 6.59 12.08 8.47
N ARG A 73 7.44 13.01 8.00
CA ARG A 73 7.64 13.25 6.55
C ARG A 73 9.08 13.13 6.08
N LYS A 74 10.03 13.13 7.02
CA LYS A 74 11.46 13.10 6.71
C LYS A 74 11.91 11.64 6.60
N ASP A 75 12.59 11.31 5.50
CA ASP A 75 13.25 10.02 5.34
C ASP A 75 14.35 9.85 6.39
N ASP A 76 14.43 8.65 6.96
CA ASP A 76 15.38 8.25 7.99
C ASP A 76 15.58 6.72 7.85
N PRO A 77 16.79 6.17 7.70
CA PRO A 77 16.94 4.72 7.65
C PRO A 77 16.76 4.04 9.01
N GLY A 78 16.80 4.80 10.12
CA GLY A 78 16.77 4.26 11.48
C GLY A 78 17.95 3.33 11.78
N GLN A 79 17.85 2.55 12.86
CA GLN A 79 18.90 1.58 13.24
C GLN A 79 18.90 0.31 12.36
N TYR A 80 17.83 0.08 11.61
CA TYR A 80 17.65 -1.09 10.73
C TYR A 80 17.96 -0.78 9.27
N ASN A 81 18.56 0.37 8.93
CA ASN A 81 18.82 0.79 7.56
C ASN A 81 17.64 0.51 6.59
N PHE A 82 16.43 0.90 7.02
CA PHE A 82 15.19 0.62 6.32
C PHE A 82 15.16 1.34 4.97
N SER A 83 14.87 0.61 3.90
CA SER A 83 14.70 1.17 2.56
C SER A 83 13.45 0.62 1.86
N VAL A 84 12.92 1.44 0.96
CA VAL A 84 11.74 1.14 0.15
C VAL A 84 12.10 1.26 -1.32
N GLU A 85 11.83 0.21 -2.09
CA GLU A 85 12.15 0.14 -3.51
C GLU A 85 10.91 -0.24 -4.33
N ILE A 86 10.76 0.37 -5.51
CA ILE A 86 9.78 -0.04 -6.52
C ILE A 86 10.53 -0.39 -7.80
N HIS A 87 10.42 -1.64 -8.22
CA HIS A 87 11.12 -2.13 -9.40
C HIS A 87 10.36 -1.79 -10.67
N SER A 88 10.93 -0.84 -11.43
CA SER A 88 10.43 -0.46 -12.75
C SER A 88 10.45 -1.60 -13.78
N LYS A 89 11.04 -2.77 -13.48
CA LYS A 89 11.15 -3.92 -14.38
C LYS A 89 9.86 -4.73 -14.55
N ASP A 90 8.89 -4.58 -13.65
CA ASP A 90 7.55 -5.18 -13.80
C ASP A 90 6.66 -4.46 -14.85
N THR A 91 7.17 -3.41 -15.48
CA THR A 91 6.50 -2.62 -16.53
C THR A 91 6.16 -3.41 -17.81
N HIS A 92 6.73 -4.62 -18.01
CA HIS A 92 6.41 -5.46 -19.17
C HIS A 92 4.91 -5.84 -19.32
N LYS A 93 4.07 -5.58 -18.31
CA LYS A 93 2.60 -5.69 -18.39
C LYS A 93 1.83 -4.37 -18.20
N LYS A 94 2.50 -3.21 -18.26
CA LYS A 94 1.92 -1.85 -18.18
C LYS A 94 1.00 -1.55 -16.97
N LYS A 95 1.16 -2.26 -15.85
CA LYS A 95 0.30 -2.07 -14.66
C LYS A 95 0.53 -0.74 -13.95
N PHE A 96 1.79 -0.36 -13.78
CA PHE A 96 2.22 0.92 -13.22
C PHE A 96 3.56 1.32 -13.87
N LEU A 97 3.91 2.60 -13.75
CA LEU A 97 5.21 3.16 -14.10
C LEU A 97 5.79 3.83 -12.86
N PHE A 98 7.06 3.57 -12.54
CA PHE A 98 7.76 4.28 -11.48
C PHE A 98 8.86 5.17 -12.06
N SER A 99 8.88 6.45 -11.64
CA SER A 99 9.89 7.41 -12.03
C SER A 99 10.84 7.65 -10.87
N HIS A 100 11.98 6.96 -10.87
CA HIS A 100 13.04 7.16 -9.87
C HIS A 100 13.51 8.62 -9.78
N LYS A 101 13.51 9.37 -10.91
CA LYS A 101 13.87 10.79 -10.95
C LYS A 101 12.91 11.70 -10.17
N LEU A 102 11.62 11.34 -10.14
CA LEU A 102 10.57 12.10 -9.45
C LEU A 102 10.17 11.46 -8.11
N ASN A 103 10.77 10.31 -7.74
CA ASN A 103 10.29 9.42 -6.68
C ASN A 103 8.77 9.18 -6.74
N ARG A 104 8.23 9.01 -7.97
CA ARG A 104 6.79 9.05 -8.24
C ARG A 104 6.27 7.83 -8.97
N ILE A 105 5.24 7.18 -8.43
CA ILE A 105 4.49 6.12 -9.12
C ILE A 105 3.30 6.70 -9.90
N TYR A 106 3.09 6.17 -11.10
CA TYR A 106 1.94 6.38 -11.97
C TYR A 106 1.17 5.06 -12.11
N VAL A 107 -0.03 4.98 -11.56
CA VAL A 107 -0.79 3.71 -11.49
C VAL A 107 -2.29 3.92 -11.70
N ASN A 108 -2.94 2.95 -12.35
CA ASN A 108 -4.38 2.91 -12.52
C ASN A 108 -5.08 2.58 -11.18
N MET A 109 -6.30 3.06 -11.01
CA MET A 109 -7.15 2.61 -9.90
C MET A 109 -7.35 1.09 -9.96
N GLU A 110 -7.44 0.45 -8.81
CA GLU A 110 -7.57 -1.01 -8.59
C GLU A 110 -6.43 -1.87 -9.17
N THR A 111 -5.37 -1.25 -9.72
CA THR A 111 -4.20 -1.97 -10.23
C THR A 111 -3.14 -2.14 -9.15
N ASP A 112 -2.72 -3.39 -8.95
CA ASP A 112 -1.68 -3.72 -7.99
C ASP A 112 -0.31 -3.19 -8.43
N PHE A 113 0.41 -2.54 -7.50
CA PHE A 113 1.80 -2.15 -7.63
C PHE A 113 2.62 -2.77 -6.49
N ALA A 114 3.77 -3.35 -6.83
CA ALA A 114 4.65 -4.03 -5.89
C ALA A 114 5.64 -3.06 -5.26
N VAL A 115 5.81 -3.15 -3.94
CA VAL A 115 6.78 -2.39 -3.16
C VAL A 115 7.66 -3.39 -2.42
N GLN A 116 8.97 -3.29 -2.60
CA GLN A 116 9.97 -4.06 -1.88
C GLN A 116 10.43 -3.27 -0.65
N PHE A 117 10.54 -3.97 0.47
CA PHE A 117 11.01 -3.46 1.74
C PHE A 117 12.30 -4.18 2.11
N ASN A 118 13.35 -3.41 2.41
CA ASN A 118 14.63 -3.92 2.87
C ASN A 118 14.93 -3.35 4.26
N TRP A 119 15.55 -4.14 5.12
CA TRP A 119 16.09 -3.70 6.40
C TRP A 119 17.20 -4.66 6.86
N GLU A 120 18.17 -4.13 7.58
CA GLU A 120 19.29 -4.86 8.15
C GLU A 120 18.91 -5.58 9.45
N LEU A 121 19.47 -6.78 9.60
CA LEU A 121 19.25 -7.64 10.76
C LEU A 121 20.39 -7.46 11.76
N VAL A 122 20.21 -6.59 12.75
CA VAL A 122 21.24 -6.36 13.78
C VAL A 122 21.07 -7.30 14.99
N ASP A 123 19.86 -7.49 15.53
CA ASP A 123 19.63 -8.42 16.67
C ASP A 123 18.16 -8.90 16.87
N LEU A 124 17.43 -9.22 15.79
CA LEU A 124 15.97 -9.50 15.84
C LEU A 124 15.59 -10.97 16.04
N ALA A 125 16.17 -11.65 17.04
CA ALA A 125 15.92 -13.07 17.28
C ALA A 125 14.45 -13.45 17.58
N VAL A 126 13.59 -12.50 17.97
CA VAL A 126 12.20 -12.77 18.42
C VAL A 126 11.13 -11.82 17.85
N THR A 127 11.45 -10.55 17.56
CA THR A 127 10.43 -9.52 17.33
C THR A 127 9.83 -9.56 15.92
N GLN A 128 8.49 -9.63 15.84
CA GLN A 128 7.76 -9.51 14.59
C GLN A 128 7.79 -8.06 14.09
N MET A 129 8.12 -7.88 12.80
CA MET A 129 8.13 -6.59 12.11
C MET A 129 6.92 -6.41 11.20
N TYR A 130 6.56 -5.15 10.99
CA TYR A 130 5.45 -4.70 10.14
C TYR A 130 5.90 -3.50 9.31
N VAL A 131 5.35 -3.35 8.11
CA VAL A 131 5.33 -2.05 7.43
C VAL A 131 3.95 -1.44 7.56
N ARG A 132 3.89 -0.16 7.92
CA ARG A 132 2.67 0.64 7.80
C ARG A 132 2.78 1.53 6.57
N ALA A 133 1.79 1.46 5.68
CA ALA A 133 1.60 2.37 4.57
C ALA A 133 0.49 3.38 4.91
N THR A 134 0.82 4.67 4.95
CA THR A 134 -0.11 5.77 5.28
C THR A 134 -0.18 6.76 4.13
N VAL A 135 -1.38 7.09 3.64
CA VAL A 135 -1.53 8.07 2.56
C VAL A 135 -1.78 9.46 3.11
N VAL A 136 -1.00 10.44 2.65
CA VAL A 136 -1.06 11.85 3.05
C VAL A 136 -1.18 12.75 1.83
N PHE A 137 -1.68 13.98 2.01
CA PHE A 137 -1.46 15.04 1.03
C PHE A 137 0.02 15.46 1.07
N GLU A 138 0.64 15.60 -0.10
CA GLU A 138 2.05 15.97 -0.20
C GLU A 138 2.29 17.39 0.31
N ASP A 139 1.40 18.34 -0.03
CA ASP A 139 1.43 19.72 0.46
C ASP A 139 1.34 19.78 2.01
N GLU A 140 2.37 20.34 2.64
CA GLU A 140 2.44 20.50 4.09
C GLU A 140 1.33 21.40 4.64
N SER A 141 0.80 22.34 3.85
CA SER A 141 -0.36 23.16 4.24
C SER A 141 -1.64 22.33 4.44
N GLN A 142 -1.66 21.11 3.89
CA GLN A 142 -2.73 20.12 4.03
C GLN A 142 -2.32 18.95 4.94
N ALA A 143 -1.18 19.02 5.63
CA ALA A 143 -0.66 17.91 6.42
C ALA A 143 -1.62 17.45 7.52
N GLU A 144 -2.40 18.36 8.11
CA GLU A 144 -3.43 18.10 9.14
C GLU A 144 -4.70 17.42 8.60
N LYS A 145 -4.79 17.13 7.30
CA LYS A 145 -5.94 16.45 6.69
C LYS A 145 -5.56 15.04 6.25
N ARG A 146 -6.25 14.03 6.79
CA ARG A 146 -6.13 12.65 6.28
C ARG A 146 -6.73 12.51 4.88
N VAL A 147 -6.16 11.63 4.07
CA VAL A 147 -6.64 11.35 2.71
C VAL A 147 -7.76 10.32 2.78
N GLU A 148 -8.94 10.67 2.27
CA GLU A 148 -10.11 9.79 2.23
C GLU A 148 -10.53 9.44 0.80
N ARG A 149 -11.13 8.25 0.68
CA ARG A 149 -11.84 7.82 -0.52
C ARG A 149 -13.05 8.72 -0.77
N CYS A 150 -13.34 9.00 -2.02
CA CYS A 150 -14.46 9.88 -2.37
C CYS A 150 -15.83 9.23 -2.12
N ILE A 151 -16.86 10.05 -1.93
CA ILE A 151 -18.23 9.60 -1.60
C ILE A 151 -18.76 8.61 -2.64
N GLN A 152 -18.52 8.86 -3.94
CA GLN A 152 -19.00 7.98 -5.01
C GLN A 152 -18.39 6.58 -4.92
N HIS A 153 -17.08 6.47 -4.69
CA HIS A 153 -16.43 5.17 -4.52
C HIS A 153 -16.76 4.51 -3.17
N LYS A 154 -16.99 5.27 -2.08
CA LYS A 154 -17.54 4.73 -0.81
C LYS A 154 -18.93 4.07 -1.01
N LEU A 155 -19.76 4.60 -1.91
CA LEU A 155 -21.14 4.13 -2.14
C LEU A 155 -21.27 3.04 -3.21
N CYS A 156 -20.46 3.09 -4.28
CA CYS A 156 -20.50 2.11 -5.37
C CYS A 156 -19.74 0.82 -5.07
N SER A 157 -18.89 0.79 -4.03
CA SER A 157 -17.98 -0.33 -3.78
C SER A 157 -18.68 -1.65 -3.41
N SER A 158 -17.99 -2.74 -3.74
CA SER A 158 -18.20 -4.09 -3.17
C SER A 158 -18.02 -4.14 -1.64
N ASP A 159 -17.65 -3.03 -1.01
CA ASP A 159 -17.40 -2.88 0.43
C ASP A 159 -18.69 -2.80 1.29
N LYS A 160 -19.84 -3.23 0.76
CA LYS A 160 -21.10 -3.30 1.54
C LYS A 160 -20.94 -4.28 2.71
N GLY A 161 -21.09 -3.77 3.92
CA GLY A 161 -20.90 -4.55 5.16
C GLY A 161 -19.44 -4.72 5.59
N GLN A 162 -18.48 -4.10 4.89
CA GLN A 162 -17.11 -3.99 5.40
C GLN A 162 -17.01 -2.89 6.47
N ASP A 163 -15.93 -2.97 7.24
CA ASP A 163 -15.56 -1.97 8.23
C ASP A 163 -15.35 -0.56 7.61
N ARG A 164 -15.58 0.49 8.41
CA ARG A 164 -15.47 1.90 7.96
C ARG A 164 -14.02 2.32 7.71
N VAL A 165 -13.06 1.91 8.54
CA VAL A 165 -11.63 2.17 8.32
C VAL A 165 -11.19 1.55 6.99
N VAL A 166 -11.72 0.37 6.66
CA VAL A 166 -11.52 -0.24 5.34
C VAL A 166 -12.18 0.63 4.27
N SER A 167 -13.52 0.73 4.22
CA SER A 167 -14.24 1.40 3.12
C SER A 167 -13.85 2.87 2.86
N GLU A 168 -13.37 3.60 3.86
CA GLU A 168 -12.95 5.01 3.76
C GLU A 168 -11.47 5.23 3.37
N ASN A 169 -10.59 4.23 3.58
CA ASN A 169 -9.17 4.32 3.20
C ASN A 169 -8.98 4.25 1.67
N VAL A 170 -8.13 5.12 1.11
CA VAL A 170 -7.80 5.14 -0.34
C VAL A 170 -6.86 4.02 -0.79
N LEU A 171 -6.10 3.43 0.13
CA LEU A 171 -5.13 2.37 -0.13
C LEU A 171 -5.68 1.02 0.32
N ARG A 172 -5.40 -0.02 -0.47
CA ARG A 172 -5.67 -1.42 -0.14
C ARG A 172 -4.38 -2.22 -0.27
N SER A 173 -4.25 -3.25 0.56
CA SER A 173 -3.40 -4.39 0.24
C SER A 173 -3.96 -5.14 -0.97
N SER A 174 -3.08 -5.77 -1.75
CA SER A 174 -3.49 -6.75 -2.77
C SER A 174 -3.86 -8.11 -2.18
N ARG A 175 -3.54 -8.38 -0.90
CA ARG A 175 -4.02 -9.59 -0.19
C ARG A 175 -5.54 -9.50 0.08
N PRO A 176 -6.25 -10.64 0.16
CA PRO A 176 -7.67 -10.66 0.54
C PRO A 176 -7.93 -9.99 1.90
N LEU A 177 -9.08 -9.34 2.05
CA LEU A 177 -9.52 -8.80 3.34
C LEU A 177 -9.73 -9.93 4.35
N GLY A 178 -9.45 -9.66 5.62
CA GLY A 178 -9.51 -10.67 6.69
C GLY A 178 -8.29 -11.61 6.76
N THR A 179 -7.25 -11.38 5.96
CA THR A 179 -5.95 -12.03 6.16
C THR A 179 -5.30 -11.54 7.47
N ASN A 180 -4.88 -12.48 8.33
CA ASN A 180 -4.35 -12.16 9.66
C ASN A 180 -3.06 -11.31 9.64
N ASP A 181 -2.38 -11.27 8.49
CA ASP A 181 -1.12 -10.55 8.28
C ASP A 181 -1.31 -9.14 7.66
N VAL A 182 -2.56 -8.68 7.49
CA VAL A 182 -2.91 -7.33 7.06
C VAL A 182 -4.01 -6.73 7.94
N GLN A 183 -3.77 -5.52 8.44
CA GLN A 183 -4.72 -4.77 9.28
C GLN A 183 -4.94 -3.38 8.71
N TYR A 184 -6.20 -2.92 8.74
CA TYR A 184 -6.56 -1.54 8.39
C TYR A 184 -6.70 -0.74 9.67
N CYS A 185 -5.98 0.37 9.76
CA CYS A 185 -5.81 1.16 10.97
C CYS A 185 -6.34 2.59 10.77
N GLY A 186 -7.00 3.14 11.79
CA GLY A 186 -7.57 4.50 11.78
C GLY A 186 -8.76 4.61 12.73
N HIS A 187 -9.44 5.77 12.74
CA HIS A 187 -10.67 5.95 13.50
C HIS A 187 -11.71 6.70 12.64
N PRO A 188 -12.87 6.10 12.32
CA PRO A 188 -13.82 6.73 11.39
C PRO A 188 -14.46 8.02 11.90
N ASP A 189 -14.55 8.16 13.22
CA ASP A 189 -15.25 9.27 13.89
C ASP A 189 -14.31 10.22 14.65
N ASP A 190 -12.99 10.02 14.55
CA ASP A 190 -11.97 10.91 15.14
C ASP A 190 -10.95 11.26 14.03
N PRO A 191 -11.02 12.48 13.47
CA PRO A 191 -10.24 12.86 12.31
C PRO A 191 -8.74 12.97 12.58
N ASP A 192 -8.30 12.97 13.84
CA ASP A 192 -6.89 12.96 14.23
C ASP A 192 -6.19 11.64 13.88
N TYR A 193 -6.92 10.56 13.58
CA TYR A 193 -6.31 9.26 13.24
C TYR A 193 -6.26 9.03 11.73
N TRP A 194 -5.04 8.88 11.21
CA TRP A 194 -4.83 8.64 9.78
C TRP A 194 -5.19 7.21 9.39
N TYR A 195 -5.82 7.08 8.22
CA TYR A 195 -6.05 5.78 7.60
C TYR A 195 -4.73 5.21 7.07
N SER A 196 -4.42 3.97 7.48
CA SER A 196 -3.20 3.27 7.10
C SER A 196 -3.45 1.77 6.94
N VAL A 197 -2.55 1.10 6.21
CA VAL A 197 -2.53 -0.36 6.07
C VAL A 197 -1.27 -0.87 6.76
N LEU A 198 -1.43 -1.69 7.80
CA LEU A 198 -0.35 -2.35 8.52
C LEU A 198 -0.19 -3.78 7.98
N VAL A 199 1.01 -4.12 7.54
CA VAL A 199 1.34 -5.39 6.87
C VAL A 199 2.43 -6.08 7.67
N GLN A 200 2.17 -7.31 8.13
CA GLN A 200 3.18 -8.14 8.77
C GLN A 200 4.20 -8.63 7.75
N LEU A 201 5.48 -8.40 8.05
CA LEU A 201 6.59 -8.82 7.19
C LEU A 201 7.01 -10.27 7.51
N PRO A 202 7.48 -11.05 6.53
CA PRO A 202 8.16 -12.31 6.80
C PRO A 202 9.39 -12.08 7.69
N LYS A 203 9.82 -13.12 8.42
CA LYS A 203 11.04 -13.05 9.23
C LYS A 203 12.27 -12.77 8.35
N PRO A 204 13.24 -11.98 8.84
CA PRO A 204 14.49 -11.68 8.13
C PRO A 204 15.22 -12.92 7.61
N GLY A 205 15.89 -12.78 6.46
CA GLY A 205 16.65 -13.87 5.83
C GLY A 205 15.87 -14.73 4.81
N ARG A 206 14.62 -14.38 4.50
CA ARG A 206 13.84 -14.98 3.40
C ARG A 206 13.48 -13.92 2.35
N GLU A 207 14.30 -13.87 1.30
CA GLU A 207 14.04 -13.17 0.03
C GLU A 207 13.77 -11.65 0.16
N PRO A 208 13.66 -10.91 -0.97
CA PRO A 208 13.18 -9.53 -0.94
C PRO A 208 11.75 -9.47 -0.41
N CYS A 209 11.53 -8.71 0.67
CA CYS A 209 10.21 -8.62 1.28
C CYS A 209 9.30 -7.70 0.47
N THR A 210 8.57 -8.29 -0.48
CA THR A 210 7.67 -7.56 -1.37
C THR A 210 6.21 -7.64 -0.90
N HIS A 211 5.52 -6.50 -0.89
CA HIS A 211 4.07 -6.43 -0.73
C HIS A 211 3.45 -5.58 -1.84
N ALA A 212 2.32 -6.03 -2.38
CA ALA A 212 1.58 -5.29 -3.39
C ALA A 212 0.42 -4.52 -2.75
N PHE A 213 0.24 -3.28 -3.20
CA PHE A 213 -0.86 -2.39 -2.82
C PHE A 213 -1.62 -1.92 -4.06
N LYS A 214 -2.81 -1.33 -3.87
CA LYS A 214 -3.58 -0.66 -4.92
C LYS A 214 -4.39 0.52 -4.38
N PHE A 215 -4.60 1.52 -5.23
CA PHE A 215 -5.49 2.65 -4.91
C PHE A 215 -6.92 2.35 -5.33
N ILE A 216 -7.89 2.63 -4.46
CA ILE A 216 -9.34 2.44 -4.73
C ILE A 216 -10.10 3.76 -4.83
N CYS A 217 -9.37 4.83 -5.18
CA CYS A 217 -9.89 6.13 -5.53
C CYS A 217 -8.99 6.76 -6.60
N LYS A 218 -9.57 7.51 -7.55
CA LYS A 218 -8.80 8.34 -8.49
C LYS A 218 -8.44 9.69 -7.84
N ASN A 219 -7.31 10.26 -8.25
CA ASN A 219 -6.90 11.63 -7.92
C ASN A 219 -7.99 12.65 -8.30
N SER A 220 -8.63 12.46 -9.46
CA SER A 220 -9.73 13.30 -9.98
C SER A 220 -10.94 13.42 -9.08
N CYS A 221 -11.13 12.52 -8.12
CA CYS A 221 -12.37 12.46 -7.37
C CYS A 221 -12.55 13.69 -6.47
N SER A 222 -13.45 14.58 -6.88
CA SER A 222 -13.69 15.89 -6.27
C SER A 222 -14.13 15.86 -4.80
N THR A 223 -14.74 14.77 -4.36
CA THR A 223 -15.16 14.53 -2.96
C THR A 223 -14.17 13.67 -2.16
N GLY A 224 -12.94 13.49 -2.66
CA GLY A 224 -11.85 12.76 -2.00
C GLY A 224 -10.52 13.48 -2.21
N ILE A 225 -9.61 12.87 -2.98
CA ILE A 225 -8.27 13.42 -3.25
C ILE A 225 -8.36 14.80 -3.93
N ASN A 226 -9.25 14.98 -4.91
CA ASN A 226 -9.54 16.25 -5.59
C ASN A 226 -8.30 16.93 -6.21
N ARG A 227 -7.55 16.19 -7.04
CA ARG A 227 -6.38 16.64 -7.81
C ARG A 227 -5.20 17.18 -6.98
N ARG A 228 -5.22 16.99 -5.66
CA ARG A 228 -4.10 17.31 -4.76
C ARG A 228 -3.08 16.18 -4.81
N SER A 229 -1.80 16.51 -4.95
CA SER A 229 -0.74 15.51 -4.83
C SER A 229 -0.82 14.76 -3.51
N ILE A 230 -0.57 13.46 -3.57
CA ILE A 230 -0.53 12.57 -2.41
C ILE A 230 0.78 11.81 -2.37
N ALA A 231 1.21 11.45 -1.17
CA ALA A 231 2.35 10.58 -0.94
C ALA A 231 1.91 9.38 -0.09
N VAL A 232 2.60 8.25 -0.25
CA VAL A 232 2.56 7.14 0.70
C VAL A 232 3.80 7.24 1.58
N ILE A 233 3.59 7.28 2.88
CA ILE A 233 4.63 7.17 3.89
C ILE A 233 4.68 5.73 4.37
N PHE A 234 5.88 5.14 4.29
CA PHE A 234 6.17 3.82 4.83
C PHE A 234 6.99 3.94 6.11
N THR A 235 6.51 3.34 7.20
CA THR A 235 7.26 3.16 8.46
C THR A 235 7.50 1.68 8.74
N LEU A 236 8.65 1.38 9.37
CA LEU A 236 8.98 0.04 9.85
C LEU A 236 8.67 -0.04 11.35
N GLU A 237 7.72 -0.90 11.71
CA GLU A 237 7.17 -0.98 13.06
C GLU A 237 7.42 -2.36 13.67
N SER A 238 7.74 -2.39 14.96
CA SER A 238 7.95 -3.63 15.71
C SER A 238 6.77 -3.93 16.63
N ALA A 239 6.55 -5.22 16.93
CA ALA A 239 5.55 -5.67 17.89
C ALA A 239 5.79 -5.22 19.35
N SER A 240 6.87 -4.49 19.64
CA SER A 240 7.28 -4.05 21.00
C SER A 240 6.90 -2.61 21.31
#